data_AF-A0A0J7I9M0-F1
#
_entry.id   AF-A0A0J7I9M0-F1
#
_cell.length_a   1.000
_cell.length_b   1.000
_cell.length_c   1.000
_cell.angle_alpha   90.00
_cell.angle_beta   90.00
_cell.angle_gamma   90.00
#
_symmetry.space_group_name_H-M   'P 1'
#
loop_
_entity.id
_entity.type
_entity.pdbx_description
1 polymer ?
#
loop_
_entity_poly.entity_id
_entity_poly.type
_entity_poly.pdbx_seq_one_letter_code
_entity_poly.pdbx_strand_id
1 'polypeptide(L)' 'MIKINGYWYSGTEIKQALEKKGYTVVTLEISTEPRDYPQYETYALRNKEEPTVLNTLKSRALHEFQKKPKLI' A
#
# COMPACT_ATOMS: atom_id res chain seq x y z
N MET A 1 3.42 -1.41 -10.89
CA MET A 1 1.95 -1.48 -11.07
C MET A 1 1.42 -2.63 -10.24
N ILE A 2 0.27 -2.46 -9.58
CA ILE A 2 -0.33 -3.44 -8.67
C ILE A 2 -1.69 -3.85 -9.24
N LYS A 3 -1.93 -5.16 -9.34
CA LYS A 3 -3.21 -5.71 -9.78
C LYS A 3 -4.17 -5.81 -8.60
N ILE A 4 -5.30 -5.15 -8.68
CA ILE A 4 -6.37 -5.18 -7.67
C ILE A 4 -7.67 -5.50 -8.41
N ASN A 5 -8.34 -6.59 -8.01
CA ASN A 5 -9.63 -7.02 -8.58
C ASN A 5 -9.66 -7.09 -10.13
N GLY A 6 -8.58 -7.58 -10.74
CA GLY A 6 -8.49 -7.69 -12.20
C GLY A 6 -8.02 -6.43 -12.93
N TYR A 7 -8.04 -5.27 -12.29
CA TYR A 7 -7.58 -4.00 -12.85
C TYR A 7 -6.16 -3.69 -12.41
N TRP A 8 -5.43 -3.00 -13.28
CA TRP A 8 -4.08 -2.54 -13.01
C TRP A 8 -4.11 -1.11 -12.52
N TYR A 9 -3.51 -0.88 -11.36
CA TYR A 9 -3.34 0.45 -10.78
C TYR A 9 -1.86 0.77 -10.64
N SER A 10 -1.52 2.04 -10.79
CA SER A 10 -0.23 2.57 -10.40
C SER A 10 -0.11 2.64 -8.87
N GLY A 11 1.12 2.63 -8.36
CA GLY A 11 1.36 2.80 -6.92
C GLY A 11 0.87 4.17 -6.43
N THR A 12 0.92 5.19 -7.29
CA THR A 12 0.46 6.56 -7.01
C THR A 12 -1.06 6.64 -6.87
N GLU A 13 -1.83 6.00 -7.76
CA GLU A 13 -3.30 5.93 -7.64
C GLU A 13 -3.74 5.26 -6.35
N ILE A 14 -3.09 4.15 -5.99
CA ILE A 14 -3.38 3.42 -4.75
C ILE A 14 -3.06 4.29 -3.53
N LYS A 15 -1.91 4.98 -3.54
CA LYS A 15 -1.52 5.90 -2.48
C LYS A 15 -2.58 6.99 -2.29
N GLN A 16 -2.97 7.68 -3.36
CA GLN A 16 -4.00 8.73 -3.30
C GLN A 16 -5.36 8.19 -2.82
N ALA A 17 -5.75 7.00 -3.25
CA ALA A 17 -7.02 6.40 -2.85
C ALA A 17 -7.03 5.98 -1.37
N LEU A 18 -5.91 5.48 -0.85
CA LEU A 18 -5.74 5.14 0.57
C LEU A 18 -5.66 6.41 1.44
N GLU A 19 -4.94 7.44 1.00
CA GLU A 19 -4.88 8.74 1.68
C GLU A 19 -6.26 9.39 1.82
N LYS A 20 -7.09 9.36 0.76
CA LYS A 20 -8.49 9.81 0.81
C LYS A 20 -9.35 9.06 1.83
N LYS A 21 -9.02 7.79 2.12
CA LYS A 21 -9.68 6.98 3.15
C LYS A 21 -9.13 7.22 4.57
N GLY A 22 -8.11 8.07 4.72
CA GLY A 22 -7.50 8.41 6.00
C GLY A 22 -6.35 7.50 6.41
N TYR A 23 -5.71 6.82 5.45
CA TYR A 23 -4.46 6.08 5.70
C TYR A 23 -3.24 6.99 5.50
N THR A 24 -2.23 6.81 6.35
CA THR A 24 -0.92 7.44 6.20
C THR A 24 -0.01 6.47 5.44
N VAL A 25 0.48 6.89 4.28
CA VAL A 25 1.38 6.08 3.45
C VAL A 25 2.84 6.42 3.77
N VAL A 26 3.61 5.41 4.20
CA VAL A 26 5.02 5.56 4.60
C VAL A 26 5.87 4.60 3.78
N THR A 27 7.01 5.09 3.27
CA THR A 27 8.01 4.24 2.62
C THR A 27 9.18 4.08 3.57
N LEU A 28 9.57 2.84 3.86
CA LEU A 28 10.68 2.50 4.74
C LEU A 28 11.73 1.71 3.95
N GLU A 29 12.99 1.93 4.29
CA GLU A 29 14.10 1.14 3.81
C GLU A 29 14.24 -0.09 4.71
N ILE A 30 14.12 -1.28 4.12
CA ILE A 30 14.11 -2.57 4.83
C ILE A 30 15.40 -3.38 4.64
N SER A 31 16.22 -3.06 3.63
CA SER A 31 17.56 -3.64 3.50
C SER A 31 18.61 -2.58 3.82
N THR A 32 19.43 -2.84 4.83
CA THR A 32 20.52 -1.96 5.31
C THR A 32 21.90 -2.57 5.04
N GLU A 33 21.97 -3.70 4.33
CA GLU A 33 23.24 -4.35 4.04
C GLU A 33 24.03 -3.57 2.97
N PRO A 34 25.31 -3.22 3.22
CA PRO A 34 26.11 -2.41 2.29
C PRO A 34 26.34 -3.04 0.91
N ARG A 35 26.09 -4.35 0.78
CA ARG A 35 26.29 -5.12 -0.45
C ARG A 35 24.99 -5.39 -1.20
N ASP A 36 23.87 -5.08 -0.59
CA ASP A 36 22.56 -5.38 -1.14
C ASP A 36 21.98 -4.13 -1.82
N TYR A 37 21.08 -4.33 -2.78
CA TYR A 37 20.37 -3.20 -3.36
C TYR A 37 19.40 -2.64 -2.30
N PRO A 38 19.37 -1.32 -2.06
CA PRO A 38 18.50 -0.73 -1.06
C PRO A 38 17.06 -1.08 -1.40
N GLN A 39 16.43 -1.82 -0.49
CA GLN A 39 15.09 -2.33 -0.68
C GLN A 39 14.12 -1.43 0.08
N TYR A 40 13.19 -0.85 -0.65
CA TYR A 40 12.16 0.03 -0.10
C TYR A 40 10.82 -0.68 -0.10
N GLU A 41 10.13 -0.62 1.03
CA GLU A 41 8.78 -1.14 1.16
C GLU A 41 7.82 -0.02 1.58
N THR A 42 6.65 0.01 0.95
CA THR A 42 5.62 1.01 1.20
C THR A 42 4.48 0.41 1.99
N TYR A 43 4.14 1.05 3.10
CA TYR A 43 3.08 0.66 4.02
C TYR A 43 1.97 1.70 4.04
N ALA A 44 0.75 1.25 4.31
CA ALA A 44 -0.41 2.10 4.54
C ALA A 44 -0.92 1.86 5.97
N LEU A 45 -0.71 2.85 6.83
CA LEU A 45 -0.96 2.76 8.26
C LEU A 45 -2.20 3.56 8.64
N ARG A 46 -2.99 3.07 9.59
CA ARG A 46 -4.10 3.83 10.17
C ARG A 46 -4.01 3.77 11.69
N ASN A 47 -4.41 4.83 12.39
CA ASN A 47 -4.50 4.83 13.86
C ASN A 47 -3.21 4.42 14.61
N LYS A 48 -2.04 4.90 14.18
CA LYS A 48 -0.72 4.59 14.78
C LYS A 48 -0.33 3.10 14.71
N GLU A 49 -0.86 2.36 13.74
CA GLU A 49 -0.40 1.00 13.43
C GLU A 49 1.10 0.96 13.11
N GLU A 50 1.76 -0.12 13.50
CA GLU A 50 3.14 -0.39 13.11
C GLU A 50 3.22 -0.95 11.67
N PRO A 51 4.30 -0.63 10.94
CA PRO A 51 4.57 -1.22 9.63
C PRO A 51 4.80 -2.72 9.77
N THR A 52 3.86 -3.50 9.21
CA THR A 52 3.92 -4.96 9.17
C THR A 52 3.60 -5.44 7.76
N VAL A 53 3.92 -6.71 7.46
CA VAL A 53 3.65 -7.33 6.14
C VAL A 53 2.17 -7.23 5.76
N LEU A 54 1.27 -7.26 6.74
CA LEU A 54 -0.18 -7.13 6.56
C LEU A 54 -0.62 -5.69 6.23
N ASN A 55 0.19 -4.70 6.61
CA ASN A 55 -0.04 -3.27 6.37
C ASN A 55 0.69 -2.75 5.14
N THR A 56 1.28 -3.63 4.33
CA THR A 56 1.85 -3.23 3.03
C THR A 56 0.78 -2.56 2.16
N LEU A 57 1.21 -1.62 1.32
CA LEU A 57 0.33 -0.87 0.42
C LEU A 57 -0.53 -1.82 -0.41
N LYS A 58 0.06 -2.92 -0.90
CA LYS A 58 -0.63 -3.96 -1.67
C LYS A 58 -1.68 -4.69 -0.84
N SER A 59 -1.35 -5.13 0.38
CA SER A 59 -2.26 -5.86 1.26
C SER A 59 -3.48 -5.01 1.63
N ARG A 60 -3.24 -3.77 2.09
CA ARG A 60 -4.32 -2.84 2.45
C ARG A 60 -5.16 -2.43 1.26
N ALA A 61 -4.55 -2.20 0.10
CA ALA A 61 -5.30 -1.91 -1.11
C ALA A 61 -6.18 -3.09 -1.54
N LEU A 62 -5.68 -4.32 -1.45
CA LEU A 62 -6.51 -5.52 -1.70
C LEU A 62 -7.68 -5.60 -0.70
N HIS A 63 -7.46 -5.35 0.58
CA HIS A 63 -8.52 -5.39 1.59
C HIS A 63 -9.57 -4.28 1.41
N GLU A 64 -9.15 -3.04 1.14
CA GLU A 64 -10.03 -1.87 1.05
C GLU A 64 -10.76 -1.73 -0.28
N PHE A 65 -10.14 -2.17 -1.38
CA PHE A 65 -10.70 -2.11 -2.74
C PHE A 65 -11.22 -3.47 -3.21
N GLN A 66 -11.33 -4.45 -2.31
CA GLN A 66 -11.98 -5.75 -2.55
C GLN A 66 -13.46 -5.59 -2.95
N LYS A 67 -14.14 -4.57 -2.44
CA LYS A 67 -15.48 -4.21 -2.90
C LYS A 67 -15.38 -3.30 -4.11
N LYS A 68 -15.79 -3.84 -5.27
CA LYS A 68 -16.28 -3.09 -6.43
C LYS A 68 -17.07 -1.87 -5.89
N PRO A 69 -16.74 -0.61 -6.25
CA PRO A 69 -17.65 0.49 -5.94
C PRO A 69 -19.03 0.09 -6.45
N LYS A 70 -20.08 0.22 -5.63
CA LYS A 70 -21.44 0.00 -6.10
C LYS A 70 -21.66 0.97 -7.26
N LEU A 71 -22.05 0.42 -8.40
CA LEU A 71 -22.55 1.17 -9.55
C LEU A 71 -23.96 1.68 -9.21
N ILE A 72 -24.09 2.58 -8.25
CA ILE A 72 -25.29 3.41 -8.05
C ILE A 72 -24.84 4.77 -7.57
#